data_AF-A0A5B1BUQ7-F1
#
_entry.id   AF-A0A5B1BUQ7-F1
#
_cell.length_a   1.000
_cell.length_b   1.000
_cell.length_c   1.000
_cell.angle_alpha   90.00
_cell.angle_beta   90.00
_cell.angle_gamma   90.00
#
_symmetry.space_group_name_H-M   'P 1'
#
loop_
_entity.id
_entity.type
_entity.pdbx_description
1 polymer ?
#
loop_
_entity_poly.entity_id
_entity_poly.type
_entity_poly.pdbx_seq_one_letter_code
_entity_poly.pdbx_strand_id
1 'polypeptide(L)'
;MSVQPDAVGTDKRAAKIARCIEADIVRRGWPVGHSLGSESALQQQYGVSRSVLREAVRLVEHHQVARMRRGPNGGLFICAPDAGPATRAVVIYLEYVGTTLDDLLHARLVLEPLAAALAAEHIDEAGIDRLRAVLSAEEQRKPGLTDARDEFHVTLAQQSKNPVLQLFIEVSMRLTRRYALASRTDSAIEAKEAVDQMHSDHCEIVSAVTAGDSARAKALSEQHVQAVTSWLQQHQRADRSRPTRNTPRVDPEAPRAKLAEALAATIGDDIGTSGWPVGSVFGTETALLERYRVSRAVLREAVRLLEYHAIAHMRRGPGGGLVVTQPHAQASIETIALYLQYRRPSREDLRCVRDVIEIANVNKVVELRRRPQVAAMLTTLGPLSDCAVDQATIDVRTAAVEEYRFHVGLAHLGGNRLLDLFLRIIIELFRRHGSSSRQKPPARSDLVSVQRAHRRILEAIHAGDDSLACYRIRRHLDAAASRWW
;
A
#
# COMPACT_ATOMS: atom_id res chain seq x y z
N MET A 1 -31.52 14.21 19.25
CA MET A 1 -31.48 12.91 19.96
C MET A 1 -30.03 12.63 20.34
N SER A 2 -29.84 12.38 21.63
CA SER A 2 -28.55 12.33 22.32
C SER A 2 -27.61 11.27 21.74
N VAL A 3 -26.43 11.68 21.29
CA VAL A 3 -25.32 10.78 20.96
C VAL A 3 -24.73 10.30 22.28
N GLN A 4 -24.99 9.05 22.66
CA GLN A 4 -24.35 8.41 23.81
C GLN A 4 -22.82 8.41 23.62
N PRO A 5 -22.04 9.01 24.54
CA PRO A 5 -20.59 9.03 24.47
C PRO A 5 -20.03 7.97 25.44
N ASP A 6 -19.85 6.72 25.01
CA ASP A 6 -19.09 5.73 25.80
C ASP A 6 -18.40 4.61 24.99
N ALA A 7 -18.67 4.44 23.69
CA ALA A 7 -18.00 3.42 22.86
C ALA A 7 -16.61 3.85 22.32
N VAL A 8 -16.41 5.15 22.10
CA VAL A 8 -15.21 5.71 21.44
C VAL A 8 -13.92 5.56 22.28
N GLY A 9 -14.06 5.44 23.61
CA GLY A 9 -12.91 5.29 24.53
C GLY A 9 -12.32 3.89 24.56
N THR A 10 -13.17 2.86 24.49
CA THR A 10 -12.78 1.43 24.48
C THR A 10 -12.04 1.04 23.21
N ASP A 11 -12.49 1.51 22.05
CA ASP A 11 -11.84 1.24 20.76
C ASP A 11 -10.43 1.85 20.70
N LYS A 12 -10.28 3.07 21.21
CA LYS A 12 -8.97 3.74 21.30
C LYS A 12 -8.02 3.01 22.25
N ARG A 13 -8.52 2.49 23.38
CA ARG A 13 -7.71 1.72 24.34
C ARG A 13 -7.32 0.35 23.76
N ALA A 14 -8.25 -0.37 23.14
CA ALA A 14 -7.99 -1.65 22.48
C ALA A 14 -6.95 -1.51 21.36
N ALA A 15 -7.09 -0.49 20.49
CA ALA A 15 -6.11 -0.21 19.45
C ALA A 15 -4.72 0.14 20.01
N LYS A 16 -4.65 0.83 21.16
CA LYS A 16 -3.37 1.08 21.84
C LYS A 16 -2.74 -0.23 22.34
N ILE A 17 -3.53 -1.13 22.92
CA ILE A 17 -3.04 -2.44 23.37
C ILE A 17 -2.60 -3.32 22.19
N ALA A 18 -3.35 -3.34 21.09
CA ALA A 18 -2.97 -4.05 19.87
C ALA A 18 -1.60 -3.59 19.36
N ARG A 19 -1.37 -2.28 19.27
CA ARG A 19 -0.06 -1.71 18.92
C ARG A 19 1.04 -2.07 19.91
N CYS A 20 0.73 -2.16 21.22
CA CYS A 20 1.71 -2.63 22.21
C CYS A 20 2.07 -4.10 22.00
N ILE A 21 1.10 -4.96 21.69
CA ILE A 21 1.31 -6.37 21.37
C ILE A 21 2.18 -6.51 20.12
N GLU A 22 1.84 -5.80 19.04
CA GLU A 22 2.63 -5.76 17.79
C GLU A 22 4.07 -5.31 18.03
N ALA A 23 4.25 -4.21 18.79
CA ALA A 23 5.58 -3.73 19.12
C ALA A 23 6.38 -4.73 19.96
N ASP A 24 5.73 -5.51 20.83
CA ASP A 24 6.37 -6.60 21.57
C ASP A 24 6.80 -7.76 20.66
N ILE A 25 5.96 -8.14 19.69
CA ILE A 25 6.30 -9.13 18.66
C ILE A 25 7.55 -8.69 17.88
N VAL A 26 7.56 -7.44 17.41
CA VAL A 26 8.69 -6.87 16.66
C VAL A 26 9.96 -6.84 17.52
N ARG A 27 9.85 -6.37 18.77
CA ARG A 27 11.00 -6.27 19.70
C ARG A 27 11.63 -7.63 20.00
N ARG A 28 10.83 -8.70 20.03
CA ARG A 28 11.30 -10.08 20.21
C ARG A 28 11.92 -10.69 18.95
N GLY A 29 12.02 -9.93 17.85
CA GLY A 29 12.53 -10.44 16.58
C GLY A 29 11.50 -11.26 15.79
N TRP A 30 10.20 -11.12 16.08
CA TRP A 30 9.10 -11.81 15.40
C TRP A 30 9.22 -13.35 15.42
N PRO A 31 9.29 -14.01 16.60
CA PRO A 31 9.46 -15.45 16.69
C PRO A 31 8.15 -16.19 16.35
N VAL A 32 7.95 -16.52 15.07
CA VAL A 32 6.75 -17.20 14.55
C VAL A 32 6.50 -18.51 15.32
N GLY A 33 5.25 -18.74 15.71
CA GLY A 33 4.84 -19.93 16.46
C GLY A 33 5.04 -19.84 17.97
N HIS A 34 5.73 -18.83 18.49
CA HIS A 34 5.83 -18.62 19.95
C HIS A 34 4.51 -18.09 20.54
N SER A 35 4.22 -18.51 21.78
CA SER A 35 3.10 -17.99 22.56
C SER A 35 3.51 -16.70 23.29
N LEU A 36 2.65 -15.68 23.23
CA LEU A 36 2.75 -14.46 24.02
C LEU A 36 2.12 -14.60 25.42
N GLY A 37 1.41 -15.70 25.67
CA GLY A 37 0.73 -15.96 26.95
C GLY A 37 -0.76 -16.28 26.79
N SER A 38 -1.38 -16.71 27.88
CA SER A 38 -2.82 -16.94 27.97
C SER A 38 -3.60 -15.62 27.98
N GLU A 39 -4.92 -15.67 27.72
CA GLU A 39 -5.79 -14.50 27.83
C GLU A 39 -5.65 -13.83 29.22
N SER A 40 -5.66 -14.62 30.30
CA SER A 40 -5.50 -14.11 31.66
C SER A 40 -4.13 -13.47 31.92
N ALA A 41 -3.05 -14.05 31.42
CA ALA A 41 -1.70 -13.50 31.57
C ALA A 41 -1.56 -12.17 30.82
N LEU A 42 -2.11 -12.07 29.60
CA LEU A 42 -2.09 -10.84 28.82
C LEU A 42 -2.96 -9.74 29.47
N GLN A 43 -4.09 -10.08 30.10
CA GLN A 43 -4.89 -9.11 30.87
C GLN A 43 -4.09 -8.50 32.02
N GLN A 44 -3.37 -9.34 32.77
CA GLN A 44 -2.51 -8.90 33.88
C GLN A 44 -1.34 -8.06 33.35
N GLN A 45 -0.65 -8.53 32.31
CA GLN A 45 0.50 -7.84 31.72
C GLN A 45 0.15 -6.44 31.21
N TYR A 46 -0.99 -6.29 30.53
CA TYR A 46 -1.40 -5.00 29.94
C TYR A 46 -2.32 -4.17 30.85
N GLY A 47 -2.71 -4.69 32.02
CA GLY A 47 -3.60 -3.98 32.95
C GLY A 47 -4.94 -3.60 32.34
N VAL A 48 -5.56 -4.51 31.59
CA VAL A 48 -6.83 -4.27 30.88
C VAL A 48 -7.90 -5.31 31.19
N SER A 49 -9.17 -4.88 31.06
CA SER A 49 -10.30 -5.77 31.18
C SER A 49 -10.33 -6.82 30.07
N ARG A 50 -11.09 -7.89 30.29
CA ARG A 50 -11.25 -8.97 29.31
C ARG A 50 -11.81 -8.47 27.98
N SER A 51 -12.78 -7.56 28.02
CA SER A 51 -13.39 -6.99 26.80
C SER A 51 -12.37 -6.21 25.97
N VAL A 52 -11.57 -5.36 26.61
CA VAL A 52 -10.53 -4.57 25.93
C VAL A 52 -9.44 -5.47 25.35
N LEU A 53 -9.01 -6.50 26.08
CA LEU A 53 -8.02 -7.45 25.56
C LEU A 53 -8.56 -8.20 24.34
N ARG A 54 -9.80 -8.71 24.40
CA ARG A 54 -10.37 -9.46 23.28
C ARG A 54 -10.52 -8.59 22.03
N GLU A 55 -10.82 -7.31 22.20
CA GLU A 55 -10.85 -6.37 21.08
C GLU A 55 -9.45 -6.09 20.53
N ALA A 56 -8.46 -5.91 21.40
CA ALA A 56 -7.07 -5.78 20.98
C ALA A 56 -6.57 -7.02 20.23
N VAL A 57 -6.87 -8.22 20.73
CA VAL A 57 -6.53 -9.49 20.08
C VAL A 57 -7.21 -9.62 18.72
N ARG A 58 -8.46 -9.17 18.56
CA ARG A 58 -9.13 -9.14 17.25
C ARG A 58 -8.39 -8.27 16.25
N LEU A 59 -7.94 -7.08 16.64
CA LEU A 59 -7.15 -6.20 15.76
C LEU A 59 -5.83 -6.87 15.34
N VAL A 60 -5.13 -7.49 16.29
CA VAL A 60 -3.88 -8.24 16.04
C VAL A 60 -4.13 -9.44 15.11
N GLU A 61 -5.27 -10.13 15.26
CA GLU A 61 -5.71 -11.20 14.35
C GLU A 61 -6.04 -10.66 12.96
N HIS A 62 -6.70 -9.51 12.83
CA HIS A 62 -6.97 -8.87 11.54
C HIS A 62 -5.70 -8.45 10.82
N HIS A 63 -4.68 -8.00 11.56
CA HIS A 63 -3.35 -7.74 11.02
C HIS A 63 -2.58 -9.02 10.64
N GLN A 64 -3.12 -10.22 10.92
CA GLN A 64 -2.50 -11.52 10.67
C GLN A 64 -1.15 -11.74 11.39
N VAL A 65 -0.83 -10.95 12.41
CA VAL A 65 0.47 -11.05 13.11
C VAL A 65 0.43 -12.01 14.31
N ALA A 66 -0.76 -12.31 14.84
CA ALA A 66 -0.95 -13.35 15.84
C ALA A 66 -2.35 -13.97 15.76
N ARG A 67 -2.51 -15.16 16.34
CA ARG A 67 -3.79 -15.88 16.41
C ARG A 67 -4.04 -16.47 17.79
N MET A 68 -5.25 -16.32 18.29
CA MET A 68 -5.69 -16.93 19.54
C MET A 68 -5.99 -18.42 19.34
N ARG A 69 -5.31 -19.29 20.09
CA ARG A 69 -5.64 -20.72 20.19
C ARG A 69 -6.38 -21.01 21.49
N ARG A 70 -7.47 -21.78 21.41
CA ARG A 70 -8.27 -22.21 22.57
C ARG A 70 -7.81 -23.57 23.07
N GLY A 71 -8.06 -23.86 24.35
CA GLY A 71 -7.79 -25.16 24.99
C GLY A 71 -6.64 -25.11 26.01
N PRO A 72 -6.30 -26.26 26.64
CA PRO A 72 -5.11 -26.41 27.47
C PRO A 72 -3.85 -26.03 26.65
N ASN A 73 -2.93 -25.25 27.23
CA ASN A 73 -1.81 -24.62 26.52
C ASN A 73 -2.20 -23.63 25.39
N GLY A 74 -3.46 -23.19 25.39
CA GLY A 74 -3.93 -22.09 24.56
C GLY A 74 -3.27 -20.76 24.91
N GLY A 75 -3.35 -19.81 24.00
CA GLY A 75 -2.61 -18.56 24.10
C GLY A 75 -2.59 -17.80 22.79
N LEU A 76 -2.02 -16.60 22.81
CA LEU A 76 -1.88 -15.77 21.62
C LEU A 76 -0.57 -16.14 20.94
N PHE A 77 -0.65 -16.79 19.78
CA PHE A 77 0.53 -17.29 19.07
C PHE A 77 0.91 -16.38 17.92
N ILE A 78 2.20 -16.08 17.78
CA ILE A 78 2.73 -15.24 16.70
C ILE A 78 2.62 -15.96 15.35
N CYS A 79 2.18 -15.23 14.33
CA CYS A 79 2.02 -15.71 12.96
C CYS A 79 2.98 -14.99 12.01
N ALA A 80 3.30 -15.65 10.89
CA ALA A 80 3.89 -14.97 9.74
C ALA A 80 2.75 -14.25 8.99
N PRO A 81 2.80 -12.91 8.85
CA PRO A 81 1.75 -12.16 8.17
C PRO A 81 1.77 -12.43 6.66
N ASP A 82 0.59 -12.40 6.05
CA ASP A 82 0.39 -12.40 4.60
C ASP A 82 -0.08 -11.01 4.14
N ALA A 83 0.58 -10.47 3.11
CA ALA A 83 0.16 -9.21 2.50
C ALA A 83 -1.12 -9.35 1.66
N GLY A 84 -1.47 -10.56 1.23
CA GLY A 84 -2.59 -10.84 0.32
C GLY A 84 -3.89 -10.11 0.66
N PRO A 85 -4.47 -10.28 1.86
CA PRO A 85 -5.70 -9.59 2.27
C PRO A 85 -5.58 -8.06 2.23
N ALA A 86 -4.49 -7.50 2.74
CA ALA A 86 -4.30 -6.06 2.79
C ALA A 86 -4.06 -5.44 1.41
N THR A 87 -3.29 -6.11 0.55
CA THR A 87 -3.11 -5.74 -0.86
C THR A 87 -4.45 -5.72 -1.60
N ARG A 88 -5.33 -6.71 -1.36
CA ARG A 88 -6.69 -6.71 -1.96
C ARG A 88 -7.53 -5.54 -1.46
N ALA A 89 -7.49 -5.25 -0.16
CA ALA A 89 -8.18 -4.10 0.41
C ALA A 89 -7.66 -2.75 -0.13
N VAL A 90 -6.35 -2.64 -0.37
CA VAL A 90 -5.74 -1.48 -1.05
C VAL A 90 -6.27 -1.32 -2.47
N VAL A 91 -6.31 -2.40 -3.25
CA VAL A 91 -6.86 -2.40 -4.61
C VAL A 91 -8.31 -1.89 -4.60
N ILE A 92 -9.13 -2.43 -3.70
CA ILE A 92 -10.53 -2.02 -3.51
C ILE A 92 -10.64 -0.53 -3.15
N TYR A 93 -9.82 -0.05 -2.21
CA TYR A 93 -9.79 1.36 -1.84
C TYR A 93 -9.43 2.25 -3.05
N LEU A 94 -8.39 1.87 -3.80
CA LEU A 94 -7.91 2.62 -4.97
C LEU A 94 -8.96 2.69 -6.07
N GLU A 95 -9.74 1.63 -6.28
CA GLU A 95 -10.87 1.62 -7.19
C GLU A 95 -12.04 2.48 -6.71
N TYR A 96 -12.30 2.51 -5.40
CA TYR A 96 -13.32 3.36 -4.82
C TYR A 96 -12.98 4.84 -4.99
N VAL A 97 -11.74 5.25 -4.69
CA VAL A 97 -11.31 6.66 -4.84
C VAL A 97 -11.11 7.09 -6.29
N GLY A 98 -11.28 6.17 -7.25
CA GLY A 98 -11.22 6.46 -8.68
C GLY A 98 -9.79 6.62 -9.20
N THR A 99 -8.87 5.75 -8.79
CA THR A 99 -7.52 5.68 -9.37
C THR A 99 -7.63 5.46 -10.88
N THR A 100 -6.88 6.23 -11.65
CA THR A 100 -6.94 6.24 -13.11
C THR A 100 -5.85 5.37 -13.71
N LEU A 101 -5.97 5.00 -14.99
CA LEU A 101 -4.89 4.34 -15.71
C LEU A 101 -3.62 5.21 -15.74
N ASP A 102 -3.77 6.52 -15.88
CA ASP A 102 -2.66 7.49 -15.84
C ASP A 102 -1.93 7.45 -14.49
N ASP A 103 -2.67 7.38 -13.37
CA ASP A 103 -2.07 7.22 -12.04
C ASP A 103 -1.20 5.96 -11.95
N LEU A 104 -1.67 4.85 -12.50
CA LEU A 104 -0.96 3.57 -12.49
C LEU A 104 0.31 3.63 -13.35
N LEU A 105 0.19 4.13 -14.59
CA LEU A 105 1.30 4.20 -15.53
C LEU A 105 2.40 5.16 -15.04
N HIS A 106 2.01 6.30 -14.48
CA HIS A 106 2.96 7.21 -13.84
C HIS A 106 3.64 6.56 -12.63
N ALA A 107 2.90 5.81 -11.79
CA ALA A 107 3.51 5.10 -10.67
C ALA A 107 4.51 4.02 -11.13
N ARG A 108 4.23 3.34 -12.25
CA ARG A 108 5.17 2.38 -12.86
C ARG A 108 6.45 3.06 -13.33
N LEU A 109 6.35 4.23 -13.99
CA LEU A 109 7.51 5.03 -14.41
C LEU A 109 8.39 5.48 -13.23
N VAL A 110 7.78 5.71 -12.06
CA VAL A 110 8.52 6.09 -10.85
C VAL A 110 9.22 4.89 -10.20
N LEU A 111 8.60 3.71 -10.22
CA LEU A 111 9.03 2.56 -9.41
C LEU A 111 9.85 1.50 -10.18
N GLU A 112 9.44 1.16 -11.41
CA GLU A 112 10.06 0.06 -12.15
C GLU A 112 11.51 0.34 -12.58
N PRO A 113 11.88 1.56 -13.03
CA PRO A 113 13.28 1.85 -13.35
C PRO A 113 14.20 1.73 -12.14
N LEU A 114 13.72 2.11 -10.93
CA LEU A 114 14.46 1.90 -9.68
C LEU A 114 14.62 0.39 -9.40
N ALA A 115 13.58 -0.40 -9.64
CA ALA A 115 13.63 -1.85 -9.43
C ALA A 115 14.63 -2.53 -10.38
N ALA A 116 14.64 -2.13 -11.65
CA ALA A 116 15.58 -2.64 -12.65
C ALA A 116 17.04 -2.28 -12.31
N ALA A 117 17.29 -1.04 -11.87
CA ALA A 117 18.61 -0.62 -11.43
C ALA A 117 19.11 -1.45 -10.23
N LEU A 118 18.31 -1.51 -9.16
CA LEU A 118 18.65 -2.29 -7.96
C LEU A 118 18.74 -3.79 -8.25
N ALA A 119 17.96 -4.30 -9.20
CA ALA A 119 18.08 -5.69 -9.62
C ALA A 119 19.44 -5.96 -10.26
N ALA A 120 19.94 -5.07 -11.11
CA ALA A 120 21.28 -5.20 -11.70
C ALA A 120 22.39 -5.15 -10.62
N GLU A 121 22.23 -4.35 -9.57
CA GLU A 121 23.18 -4.27 -8.45
C GLU A 121 23.21 -5.54 -7.60
N HIS A 122 22.07 -6.22 -7.44
CA HIS A 122 21.89 -7.32 -6.48
C HIS A 122 21.63 -8.70 -7.10
N ILE A 123 21.69 -8.82 -8.43
CA ILE A 123 21.35 -10.07 -9.12
C ILE A 123 22.28 -11.21 -8.67
N ASP A 124 21.69 -12.38 -8.42
CA ASP A 124 22.39 -13.63 -8.11
C ASP A 124 22.06 -14.70 -9.15
N GLU A 125 22.84 -15.79 -9.21
CA GLU A 125 22.65 -16.88 -10.18
C GLU A 125 21.21 -17.43 -10.17
N ALA A 126 20.64 -17.64 -8.97
CA ALA A 126 19.26 -18.10 -8.84
C ALA A 126 18.24 -17.08 -9.38
N GLY A 127 18.55 -15.78 -9.29
CA GLY A 127 17.76 -14.68 -9.86
C GLY A 127 17.84 -14.65 -11.38
N ILE A 128 19.02 -14.91 -11.95
CA ILE A 128 19.22 -15.06 -13.39
C ILE A 128 18.33 -16.19 -13.92
N ASP A 129 18.36 -17.36 -13.26
CA ASP A 129 17.54 -18.51 -13.66
C ASP A 129 16.04 -18.21 -13.57
N ARG A 130 15.59 -17.51 -12.52
CA ARG A 130 14.19 -17.09 -12.39
C ARG A 130 13.77 -16.13 -13.51
N LEU A 131 14.59 -15.12 -13.83
CA LEU A 131 14.28 -14.17 -14.89
C LEU A 131 14.24 -14.86 -16.26
N ARG A 132 15.20 -15.74 -16.54
CA ARG A 132 15.20 -16.54 -17.78
C ARG A 132 13.99 -17.46 -17.89
N ALA A 133 13.60 -18.11 -16.80
CA ALA A 133 12.40 -18.96 -16.79
C ALA A 133 11.12 -18.15 -17.10
N VAL A 134 11.01 -16.92 -16.58
CA VAL A 134 9.89 -16.04 -16.91
C VAL A 134 9.91 -15.64 -18.39
N LEU A 135 11.06 -15.25 -18.95
CA LEU A 135 11.17 -14.94 -20.39
C LEU A 135 10.77 -16.13 -21.27
N SER A 136 11.23 -17.34 -20.96
CA SER A 136 10.85 -18.55 -21.70
C SER A 136 9.35 -18.85 -21.60
N ALA A 137 8.73 -18.62 -20.43
CA ALA A 137 7.30 -18.78 -20.24
C ALA A 137 6.48 -17.70 -20.98
N GLU A 138 7.04 -16.51 -21.17
CA GLU A 138 6.44 -15.45 -21.99
C GLU A 138 6.47 -15.82 -23.48
N GLU A 139 7.60 -16.29 -24.00
CA GLU A 139 7.79 -16.68 -25.40
C GLU A 139 6.86 -17.85 -25.80
N GLN A 140 6.70 -18.85 -24.93
CA GLN A 140 5.86 -20.02 -25.19
C GLN A 140 4.35 -19.72 -25.13
N ARG A 141 3.96 -18.50 -24.78
CA ARG A 141 2.57 -18.16 -24.52
C ARG A 141 1.78 -17.94 -25.81
N LYS A 142 0.66 -18.65 -25.95
CA LYS A 142 -0.27 -18.44 -27.08
C LYS A 142 -1.09 -17.16 -26.91
N PRO A 143 -1.36 -16.39 -27.99
CA PRO A 143 -2.25 -15.24 -27.95
C PRO A 143 -3.65 -15.63 -27.42
N GLY A 144 -4.13 -14.94 -26.39
CA GLY A 144 -5.49 -15.14 -25.83
C GLY A 144 -5.56 -15.67 -24.40
N LEU A 145 -4.46 -16.16 -23.82
CA LEU A 145 -4.39 -16.55 -22.40
C LEU A 145 -4.01 -15.31 -21.55
N THR A 146 -5.02 -14.67 -20.96
CA THR A 146 -4.95 -13.35 -20.29
C THR A 146 -4.38 -13.36 -18.87
N ASP A 147 -3.97 -14.51 -18.32
CA ASP A 147 -3.70 -14.64 -16.88
C ASP A 147 -2.25 -14.42 -16.43
N ALA A 148 -1.27 -14.24 -17.33
CA ALA A 148 0.16 -14.25 -16.96
C ALA A 148 0.97 -13.00 -17.39
N ARG A 149 0.32 -11.86 -17.68
CA ARG A 149 0.99 -10.65 -18.20
C ARG A 149 1.89 -9.89 -17.19
N ASP A 150 1.99 -10.33 -15.93
CA ASP A 150 2.65 -9.53 -14.88
C ASP A 150 3.74 -10.27 -14.08
N GLU A 151 4.08 -11.51 -14.45
CA GLU A 151 5.11 -12.26 -13.72
C GLU A 151 6.50 -11.65 -13.89
N PHE A 152 6.79 -11.03 -15.04
CA PHE A 152 8.06 -10.37 -15.32
C PHE A 152 8.36 -9.24 -14.34
N HIS A 153 7.51 -8.21 -14.30
CA HIS A 153 7.75 -7.03 -13.45
C HIS A 153 7.84 -7.39 -11.96
N VAL A 154 7.02 -8.34 -11.49
CA VAL A 154 7.07 -8.83 -10.12
C VAL A 154 8.38 -9.60 -9.86
N THR A 155 8.83 -10.44 -10.79
CA THR A 155 10.08 -11.22 -10.66
C THR A 155 11.31 -10.32 -10.73
N LEU A 156 11.30 -9.30 -11.59
CA LEU A 156 12.34 -8.27 -11.66
C LEU A 156 12.40 -7.47 -10.35
N ALA A 157 11.25 -7.04 -9.83
CA ALA A 157 11.17 -6.33 -8.55
C ALA A 157 11.67 -7.18 -7.37
N GLN A 158 11.46 -8.51 -7.39
CA GLN A 158 12.05 -9.41 -6.40
C GLN A 158 13.59 -9.42 -6.45
N GLN A 159 14.19 -9.25 -7.64
CA GLN A 159 15.65 -9.23 -7.79
C GLN A 159 16.26 -7.92 -7.29
N SER A 160 15.48 -6.84 -7.15
CA SER A 160 15.94 -5.60 -6.48
C SER A 160 16.35 -5.81 -5.02
N LYS A 161 15.92 -6.92 -4.41
CA LYS A 161 16.05 -7.26 -2.98
C LYS A 161 15.43 -6.21 -2.03
N ASN A 162 14.63 -5.28 -2.55
CA ASN A 162 13.89 -4.29 -1.77
C ASN A 162 12.44 -4.76 -1.56
N PRO A 163 12.04 -5.15 -0.33
CA PRO A 163 10.71 -5.72 -0.09
C PRO A 163 9.57 -4.69 -0.22
N VAL A 164 9.85 -3.39 -0.06
CA VAL A 164 8.85 -2.33 -0.26
C VAL A 164 8.56 -2.17 -1.74
N LEU A 165 9.62 -2.08 -2.55
CA LEU A 165 9.51 -1.94 -3.99
C LEU A 165 8.84 -3.16 -4.63
N GLN A 166 9.19 -4.37 -4.17
CA GLN A 166 8.51 -5.62 -4.54
C GLN A 166 6.99 -5.52 -4.32
N LEU A 167 6.57 -5.13 -3.12
CA LEU A 167 5.14 -5.08 -2.78
C LEU A 167 4.40 -4.02 -3.59
N PHE A 168 5.00 -2.83 -3.76
CA PHE A 168 4.39 -1.74 -4.51
C PHE A 168 4.22 -2.09 -5.98
N ILE A 169 5.23 -2.69 -6.61
CA ILE A 169 5.12 -3.17 -7.99
C ILE A 169 4.06 -4.27 -8.09
N GLU A 170 3.98 -5.20 -7.13
CA GLU A 170 2.93 -6.22 -7.10
C GLU A 170 1.52 -5.61 -7.04
N VAL A 171 1.30 -4.61 -6.19
CA VAL A 171 0.02 -3.87 -6.11
C VAL A 171 -0.28 -3.16 -7.44
N SER A 172 0.70 -2.45 -8.00
CA SER A 172 0.57 -1.74 -9.29
C SER A 172 0.21 -2.68 -10.43
N MET A 173 0.83 -3.86 -10.48
CA MET A 173 0.59 -4.85 -11.54
C MET A 173 -0.82 -5.44 -11.45
N ARG A 174 -1.27 -5.79 -10.23
CA ARG A 174 -2.64 -6.27 -10.01
C ARG A 174 -3.69 -5.26 -10.48
N LEU A 175 -3.45 -3.97 -10.28
CA LEU A 175 -4.31 -2.89 -10.78
C LEU A 175 -4.20 -2.75 -12.29
N THR A 176 -2.98 -2.69 -12.84
CA THR A 176 -2.72 -2.55 -14.27
C THR A 176 -3.44 -3.63 -15.06
N ARG A 177 -3.41 -4.89 -14.61
CA ARG A 177 -4.16 -5.99 -15.24
C ARG A 177 -5.66 -5.70 -15.36
N ARG A 178 -6.28 -5.13 -14.33
CA ARG A 178 -7.72 -4.83 -14.35
C ARG A 178 -8.05 -3.81 -15.45
N TYR A 179 -7.22 -2.76 -15.63
CA TYR A 179 -7.43 -1.75 -16.68
C TYR A 179 -7.01 -2.24 -18.07
N ALA A 180 -5.92 -3.01 -18.18
CA ALA A 180 -5.41 -3.53 -19.45
C ALA A 180 -6.39 -4.51 -20.12
N LEU A 181 -7.30 -5.16 -19.36
CA LEU A 181 -8.36 -5.98 -19.93
C LEU A 181 -9.38 -5.17 -20.76
N ALA A 182 -9.54 -3.88 -20.45
CA ALA A 182 -10.42 -2.96 -21.16
C ALA A 182 -9.76 -2.32 -22.40
N SER A 183 -8.43 -2.32 -22.47
CA SER A 183 -7.67 -1.86 -23.65
C SER A 183 -7.45 -3.03 -24.62
N ARG A 184 -8.09 -2.97 -25.79
CA ARG A 184 -7.94 -3.99 -26.85
C ARG A 184 -7.82 -3.30 -28.21
N THR A 185 -6.85 -3.74 -29.02
CA THR A 185 -6.88 -3.49 -30.47
C THR A 185 -7.81 -4.50 -31.13
N ASP A 186 -8.49 -4.08 -32.19
CA ASP A 186 -9.27 -4.96 -33.06
C ASP A 186 -8.39 -5.69 -34.09
N SER A 187 -7.11 -5.30 -34.20
CA SER A 187 -6.13 -5.91 -35.10
C SER A 187 -5.31 -7.00 -34.39
N ALA A 188 -5.45 -8.24 -34.86
CA ALA A 188 -4.65 -9.36 -34.37
C ALA A 188 -3.15 -9.21 -34.68
N ILE A 189 -2.80 -8.48 -35.74
CA ILE A 189 -1.42 -8.23 -36.16
C ILE A 189 -0.77 -7.23 -35.19
N GLU A 190 -1.41 -6.09 -34.95
CA GLU A 190 -0.90 -5.08 -33.99
C GLU A 190 -0.80 -5.65 -32.58
N ALA A 191 -1.76 -6.49 -32.17
CA ALA A 191 -1.71 -7.17 -30.88
C ALA A 191 -0.51 -8.10 -30.77
N LYS A 192 -0.14 -8.78 -31.87
CA LYS A 192 1.03 -9.66 -31.91
C LYS A 192 2.32 -8.85 -31.88
N GLU A 193 2.44 -7.83 -32.72
CA GLU A 193 3.62 -6.94 -32.76
C GLU A 193 3.88 -6.28 -31.41
N ALA A 194 2.83 -5.83 -30.70
CA ALA A 194 2.97 -5.26 -29.37
C ALA A 194 3.49 -6.30 -28.33
N VAL A 195 3.07 -7.55 -28.44
CA VAL A 195 3.55 -8.64 -27.56
C VAL A 195 5.00 -9.01 -27.89
N ASP A 196 5.33 -9.10 -29.18
CA ASP A 196 6.70 -9.41 -29.63
C ASP A 196 7.67 -8.29 -29.22
N GLN A 197 7.27 -7.02 -29.36
CA GLN A 197 8.06 -5.87 -28.90
C GLN A 197 8.23 -5.88 -27.38
N MET A 198 7.15 -6.09 -26.61
CA MET A 198 7.22 -6.19 -25.15
C MET A 198 8.18 -7.30 -24.69
N HIS A 199 8.13 -8.46 -25.34
CA HIS A 199 9.05 -9.55 -25.03
C HIS A 199 10.51 -9.19 -25.37
N SER A 200 10.74 -8.52 -26.49
CA SER A 200 12.07 -8.01 -26.86
C SER A 200 12.60 -7.04 -25.79
N ASP A 201 11.78 -6.09 -25.35
CA ASP A 201 12.15 -5.13 -24.30
C ASP A 201 12.51 -5.87 -22.99
N HIS A 202 11.72 -6.86 -22.58
CA HIS A 202 11.99 -7.67 -21.39
C HIS A 202 13.34 -8.41 -21.51
N CYS A 203 13.65 -8.98 -22.67
CA CYS A 203 14.93 -9.64 -22.95
C CYS A 203 16.11 -8.66 -22.85
N GLU A 204 15.99 -7.44 -23.36
CA GLU A 204 17.03 -6.42 -23.25
C GLU A 204 17.25 -5.96 -21.80
N ILE A 205 16.17 -5.77 -21.04
CA ILE A 205 16.23 -5.44 -19.61
C ILE A 205 16.95 -6.53 -18.83
N VAL A 206 16.59 -7.81 -19.05
CA VAL A 206 17.25 -8.94 -18.37
C VAL A 206 18.71 -9.02 -18.77
N SER A 207 19.04 -8.79 -20.04
CA SER A 207 20.44 -8.75 -20.49
C SER A 207 21.25 -7.67 -19.76
N ALA A 208 20.70 -6.46 -19.60
CA ALA A 208 21.36 -5.38 -18.83
C ALA A 208 21.49 -5.72 -17.33
N VAL A 209 20.43 -6.28 -16.73
CA VAL A 209 20.44 -6.71 -15.31
C VAL A 209 21.48 -7.79 -15.07
N THR A 210 21.52 -8.83 -15.89
CA THR A 210 22.49 -9.93 -15.76
C THR A 210 23.93 -9.51 -16.03
N ALA A 211 24.14 -8.42 -16.78
CA ALA A 211 25.45 -7.81 -16.96
C ALA A 211 25.86 -6.88 -15.80
N GLY A 212 24.98 -6.63 -14.82
CA GLY A 212 25.20 -5.68 -13.74
C GLY A 212 25.14 -4.21 -14.16
N ASP A 213 24.66 -3.91 -15.38
CA ASP A 213 24.58 -2.55 -15.91
C ASP A 213 23.31 -1.85 -15.41
N SER A 214 23.42 -1.27 -14.23
CA SER A 214 22.31 -0.62 -13.52
C SER A 214 21.77 0.59 -14.26
N ALA A 215 22.62 1.37 -14.92
CA ALA A 215 22.23 2.55 -15.67
C ALA A 215 21.43 2.16 -16.93
N ARG A 216 21.92 1.14 -17.66
CA ARG A 216 21.22 0.63 -18.85
C ARG A 216 19.92 -0.08 -18.47
N ALA A 217 19.91 -0.89 -17.42
CA ALA A 217 18.69 -1.56 -16.94
C ALA A 217 17.59 -0.55 -16.58
N LYS A 218 17.97 0.54 -15.89
CA LYS A 218 17.06 1.66 -15.58
C LYS A 218 16.49 2.29 -16.85
N ALA A 219 17.35 2.67 -17.79
CA ALA A 219 16.93 3.36 -19.02
C ALA A 219 16.01 2.49 -19.89
N LEU A 220 16.34 1.21 -20.06
CA LEU A 220 15.51 0.26 -20.81
C LEU A 220 14.16 0.03 -20.13
N SER A 221 14.12 -0.10 -18.81
CA SER A 221 12.87 -0.22 -18.06
C SER A 221 11.99 1.02 -18.20
N GLU A 222 12.58 2.22 -18.17
CA GLU A 222 11.86 3.47 -18.39
C GLU A 222 11.27 3.54 -19.80
N GLN A 223 12.06 3.24 -20.83
CA GLN A 223 11.61 3.21 -22.24
C GLN A 223 10.48 2.20 -22.43
N HIS A 224 10.63 0.99 -21.89
CA HIS A 224 9.61 -0.05 -21.94
C HIS A 224 8.27 0.41 -21.34
N VAL A 225 8.29 0.98 -20.13
CA VAL A 225 7.07 1.44 -19.47
C VAL A 225 6.44 2.62 -20.24
N GLN A 226 7.24 3.52 -20.84
CA GLN A 226 6.74 4.60 -21.69
C GLN A 226 6.07 4.08 -22.97
N ALA A 227 6.65 3.05 -23.60
CA ALA A 227 6.09 2.40 -24.78
C ALA A 227 4.74 1.73 -24.46
N VAL A 228 4.68 0.94 -23.37
CA VAL A 228 3.45 0.31 -22.88
C VAL A 228 2.40 1.36 -22.51
N THR A 229 2.81 2.47 -21.89
CA THR A 229 1.92 3.58 -21.55
C THR A 229 1.26 4.18 -22.78
N SER A 230 2.07 4.50 -23.78
CA SER A 230 1.61 5.07 -25.05
C SER A 230 0.65 4.11 -25.77
N TRP A 231 1.00 2.82 -25.81
CA TRP A 231 0.15 1.80 -26.41
C TRP A 231 -1.21 1.67 -25.71
N LEU A 232 -1.22 1.59 -24.37
CA LEU A 232 -2.45 1.45 -23.59
C LEU A 232 -3.37 2.67 -23.71
N GLN A 233 -2.80 3.89 -23.77
CA GLN A 233 -3.56 5.13 -23.95
C GLN A 233 -4.19 5.21 -25.35
N GLN A 234 -3.48 4.81 -26.39
CA GLN A 234 -4.00 4.78 -27.77
C GLN A 234 -5.14 3.77 -27.96
N HIS A 235 -5.06 2.63 -27.26
CA HIS A 235 -6.02 1.53 -27.39
C HIS A 235 -7.06 1.47 -26.27
N GLN A 236 -7.21 2.57 -25.52
CA GLN A 236 -8.25 2.68 -24.50
C GLN A 236 -9.58 2.97 -25.21
N ARG A 237 -10.52 2.01 -25.18
CA ARG A 237 -11.89 2.27 -25.67
C ARG A 237 -12.53 3.35 -24.80
N ALA A 238 -13.25 4.28 -25.42
CA ALA A 238 -13.91 5.42 -24.76
C ALA A 238 -15.04 5.03 -23.78
N ASP A 239 -15.28 3.73 -23.59
CA ASP A 239 -16.31 3.26 -22.66
C ASP A 239 -15.77 3.27 -21.22
N ARG A 240 -16.30 4.19 -20.42
CA ARG A 240 -16.01 4.37 -18.99
C ARG A 240 -16.58 3.26 -18.11
N SER A 241 -16.97 2.13 -18.71
CA SER A 241 -17.55 0.99 -17.99
C SER A 241 -16.43 0.17 -17.34
N ARG A 242 -16.52 0.07 -16.01
CA ARG A 242 -15.63 -0.75 -15.18
C ARG A 242 -15.52 -2.17 -15.78
N PRO A 243 -14.31 -2.76 -15.82
CA PRO A 243 -14.14 -4.10 -16.37
C PRO A 243 -15.00 -5.10 -15.59
N THR A 244 -15.89 -5.80 -16.29
CA THR A 244 -16.61 -6.96 -15.79
C THR A 244 -15.62 -8.11 -15.62
N ARG A 245 -15.64 -8.78 -14.46
CA ARG A 245 -14.62 -9.77 -14.11
C ARG A 245 -15.13 -11.21 -14.10
N ASN A 246 -14.26 -12.10 -14.57
CA ASN A 246 -14.23 -13.50 -14.19
C ASN A 246 -14.17 -13.61 -12.66
N THR A 247 -15.20 -14.22 -12.07
CA THR A 247 -15.24 -14.60 -10.65
C THR A 247 -14.16 -15.64 -10.39
N PRO A 248 -13.20 -15.41 -9.48
CA PRO A 248 -12.33 -16.48 -9.01
C PRO A 248 -13.22 -17.55 -8.38
N ARG A 249 -13.22 -18.76 -8.94
CA ARG A 249 -13.87 -19.91 -8.30
C ARG A 249 -13.12 -20.18 -7.00
N VAL A 250 -13.82 -20.02 -5.88
CA VAL A 250 -13.32 -20.42 -4.57
C VAL A 250 -13.08 -21.92 -4.61
N ASP A 251 -11.82 -22.34 -4.47
CA ASP A 251 -11.45 -23.76 -4.38
C ASP A 251 -12.05 -24.35 -3.10
N PRO A 252 -12.99 -25.31 -3.17
CA PRO A 252 -13.66 -25.87 -2.01
C PRO A 252 -12.74 -26.64 -1.05
N GLU A 253 -11.52 -27.02 -1.48
CA GLU A 253 -10.54 -27.73 -0.63
C GLU A 253 -9.60 -26.79 0.15
N ALA A 254 -9.67 -25.47 -0.08
CA ALA A 254 -8.80 -24.53 0.60
C ALA A 254 -9.08 -24.44 2.12
N PRO A 255 -8.04 -24.21 2.96
CA PRO A 255 -8.22 -23.94 4.38
C PRO A 255 -9.25 -22.83 4.61
N ARG A 256 -10.10 -22.98 5.63
CA ARG A 256 -11.23 -22.07 5.91
C ARG A 256 -10.86 -20.58 5.96
N ALA A 257 -9.66 -20.23 6.42
CA ALA A 257 -9.16 -18.86 6.41
C ALA A 257 -9.01 -18.32 4.98
N LYS A 258 -8.41 -19.10 4.08
CA LYS A 258 -8.28 -18.77 2.66
C LYS A 258 -9.65 -18.67 1.97
N LEU A 259 -10.62 -19.50 2.35
CA LEU A 259 -12.01 -19.40 1.86
C LEU A 259 -12.66 -18.07 2.26
N ALA A 260 -12.51 -17.66 3.52
CA ALA A 260 -13.08 -16.41 4.02
C ALA A 260 -12.42 -15.18 3.37
N GLU A 261 -11.11 -15.23 3.18
CA GLU A 261 -10.36 -14.20 2.46
C GLU A 261 -10.79 -14.07 0.98
N ALA A 262 -10.94 -15.20 0.29
CA ALA A 262 -11.42 -15.24 -1.09
C ALA A 262 -12.85 -14.69 -1.18
N LEU A 263 -13.74 -15.08 -0.25
CA LEU A 263 -15.10 -14.57 -0.19
C LEU A 263 -15.14 -13.06 0.07
N ALA A 264 -14.34 -12.54 1.00
CA ALA A 264 -14.27 -11.10 1.27
C ALA A 264 -13.82 -10.34 0.02
N ALA A 265 -12.84 -10.87 -0.72
CA ALA A 265 -12.39 -10.29 -1.98
C ALA A 265 -13.53 -10.28 -3.03
N THR A 266 -14.23 -11.39 -3.21
CA THR A 266 -15.35 -11.50 -4.15
C THR A 266 -16.48 -10.52 -3.80
N ILE A 267 -16.85 -10.41 -2.52
CA ILE A 267 -17.86 -9.44 -2.08
C ILE A 267 -17.40 -8.01 -2.37
N GLY A 268 -16.13 -7.67 -2.08
CA GLY A 268 -15.57 -6.36 -2.38
C GLY A 268 -15.61 -6.01 -3.86
N ASP A 269 -15.21 -6.94 -4.73
CA ASP A 269 -15.28 -6.79 -6.19
C ASP A 269 -16.74 -6.61 -6.67
N ASP A 270 -17.70 -7.37 -6.12
CA ASP A 270 -19.13 -7.23 -6.44
C ASP A 270 -19.70 -5.87 -6.02
N ILE A 271 -19.35 -5.39 -4.82
CA ILE A 271 -19.74 -4.05 -4.34
C ILE A 271 -19.16 -2.97 -5.26
N GLY A 272 -17.88 -3.08 -5.63
CA GLY A 272 -17.24 -2.16 -6.56
C GLY A 272 -17.92 -2.15 -7.93
N THR A 273 -18.28 -3.32 -8.45
CA THR A 273 -18.98 -3.45 -9.74
C THR A 273 -20.37 -2.81 -9.71
N SER A 274 -21.07 -2.90 -8.58
CA SER A 274 -22.38 -2.24 -8.38
C SER A 274 -22.32 -0.71 -8.23
N GLY A 275 -21.13 -0.10 -8.37
CA GLY A 275 -20.97 1.35 -8.32
C GLY A 275 -20.81 1.93 -6.91
N TRP A 276 -20.45 1.12 -5.91
CA TRP A 276 -20.31 1.56 -4.51
C TRP A 276 -21.54 2.28 -3.94
N PRO A 277 -22.70 1.62 -3.82
CA PRO A 277 -23.90 2.21 -3.24
C PRO A 277 -23.76 2.34 -1.71
N VAL A 278 -22.96 3.32 -1.25
CA VAL A 278 -22.65 3.55 0.17
C VAL A 278 -23.92 3.71 0.98
N GLY A 279 -24.01 2.99 2.11
CA GLY A 279 -25.17 2.98 3.00
C GLY A 279 -26.28 2.01 2.59
N SER A 280 -26.23 1.44 1.38
CA SER A 280 -27.21 0.44 0.94
C SER A 280 -26.92 -0.95 1.52
N VAL A 281 -27.96 -1.78 1.63
CA VAL A 281 -27.83 -3.19 2.04
C VAL A 281 -27.48 -4.03 0.82
N PHE A 282 -26.27 -4.59 0.80
CA PHE A 282 -25.79 -5.48 -0.26
C PHE A 282 -26.51 -6.83 -0.26
N GLY A 283 -26.89 -7.33 0.92
CA GLY A 283 -27.67 -8.56 1.09
C GLY A 283 -27.86 -8.96 2.54
N THR A 284 -28.89 -9.76 2.82
CA THR A 284 -29.12 -10.36 4.15
C THR A 284 -28.14 -11.52 4.39
N GLU A 285 -27.90 -11.89 5.66
CA GLU A 285 -27.02 -13.04 5.99
C GLU A 285 -27.46 -14.30 5.21
N THR A 286 -28.75 -14.61 5.21
CA THR A 286 -29.30 -15.77 4.48
C THR A 286 -29.07 -15.69 2.98
N ALA A 287 -29.34 -14.54 2.36
CA ALA A 287 -29.17 -14.36 0.91
C ALA A 287 -27.69 -14.47 0.51
N LEU A 288 -26.76 -13.97 1.34
CA LEU A 288 -25.32 -14.07 1.07
C LEU A 288 -24.81 -15.51 1.21
N LEU A 289 -25.32 -16.28 2.18
CA LEU A 289 -24.98 -17.70 2.31
C LEU A 289 -25.40 -18.50 1.08
N GLU A 290 -26.60 -18.24 0.58
CA GLU A 290 -27.13 -18.88 -0.62
C GLU A 290 -26.37 -18.44 -1.89
N ARG A 291 -26.20 -17.12 -2.07
CA ARG A 291 -25.52 -16.53 -3.24
C ARG A 291 -24.11 -17.06 -3.42
N TYR A 292 -23.32 -17.10 -2.35
CA TYR A 292 -21.92 -17.51 -2.42
C TYR A 292 -21.70 -18.99 -2.08
N ARG A 293 -22.75 -19.75 -1.71
CA ARG A 293 -22.70 -21.16 -1.35
C ARG A 293 -21.64 -21.49 -0.30
N VAL A 294 -21.60 -20.69 0.77
CA VAL A 294 -20.62 -20.80 1.85
C VAL A 294 -21.29 -21.11 3.19
N SER A 295 -20.52 -21.71 4.11
CA SER A 295 -20.99 -21.86 5.48
C SER A 295 -21.10 -20.51 6.20
N ARG A 296 -22.01 -20.42 7.18
CA ARG A 296 -22.15 -19.26 8.08
C ARG A 296 -20.86 -18.85 8.77
N ALA A 297 -20.02 -19.85 8.99
CA ALA A 297 -18.75 -19.74 9.66
C ALA A 297 -17.69 -19.08 8.77
N VAL A 298 -17.74 -19.28 7.45
CA VAL A 298 -16.91 -18.59 6.43
C VAL A 298 -17.42 -17.18 6.20
N LEU A 299 -18.74 -17.00 6.01
CA LEU A 299 -19.34 -15.68 5.80
C LEU A 299 -19.03 -14.73 6.96
N ARG A 300 -19.18 -15.17 8.20
CA ARG A 300 -18.87 -14.35 9.38
C ARG A 300 -17.41 -13.87 9.39
N GLU A 301 -16.49 -14.70 8.92
CA GLU A 301 -15.07 -14.35 8.87
C GLU A 301 -14.77 -13.37 7.72
N ALA A 302 -15.39 -13.59 6.55
CA ALA A 302 -15.30 -12.66 5.43
C ALA A 302 -15.87 -11.27 5.79
N VAL A 303 -17.03 -11.23 6.45
CA VAL A 303 -17.65 -9.99 6.93
C VAL A 303 -16.75 -9.24 7.91
N ARG A 304 -16.03 -9.95 8.79
CA ARG A 304 -15.06 -9.29 9.68
C ARG A 304 -13.91 -8.64 8.93
N LEU A 305 -13.39 -9.29 7.88
CA LEU A 305 -12.36 -8.69 7.03
C LEU A 305 -12.88 -7.44 6.32
N LEU A 306 -14.12 -7.49 5.81
CA LEU A 306 -14.79 -6.34 5.19
C LEU A 306 -15.00 -5.19 6.19
N GLU A 307 -15.40 -5.51 7.43
CA GLU A 307 -15.58 -4.54 8.52
C GLU A 307 -14.25 -3.88 8.89
N TYR A 308 -13.21 -4.68 9.10
CA TYR A 308 -11.89 -4.21 9.48
C TYR A 308 -11.29 -3.26 8.43
N HIS A 309 -11.43 -3.58 7.14
CA HIS A 309 -10.96 -2.73 6.04
C HIS A 309 -11.96 -1.64 5.62
N ALA A 310 -13.02 -1.42 6.40
CA ALA A 310 -14.07 -0.41 6.14
C ALA A 310 -14.73 -0.53 4.75
N ILE A 311 -14.85 -1.75 4.21
CA ILE A 311 -15.52 -2.03 2.94
C ILE A 311 -17.04 -2.19 3.14
N ALA A 312 -17.44 -2.92 4.18
CA ALA A 312 -18.85 -3.11 4.55
C ALA A 312 -18.98 -3.51 6.02
N HIS A 313 -20.15 -3.31 6.63
CA HIS A 313 -20.43 -3.76 8.00
C HIS A 313 -21.77 -4.47 8.15
N MET A 314 -21.88 -5.36 9.14
CA MET A 314 -23.11 -6.10 9.39
C MET A 314 -24.07 -5.32 10.29
N ARG A 315 -25.24 -4.94 9.76
CA ARG A 315 -26.33 -4.36 10.55
C ARG A 315 -27.25 -5.47 11.07
N ARG A 316 -27.47 -5.53 12.39
CA ARG A 316 -28.37 -6.50 13.04
C ARG A 316 -29.82 -5.98 13.10
N GLY A 317 -30.79 -6.89 13.13
CA GLY A 317 -32.23 -6.59 13.30
C GLY A 317 -33.07 -6.75 12.03
N PRO A 318 -34.39 -6.48 12.09
CA PRO A 318 -35.28 -6.48 10.93
C PRO A 318 -34.80 -5.51 9.84
N GLY A 319 -34.71 -5.95 8.59
CA GLY A 319 -34.08 -5.16 7.51
C GLY A 319 -32.55 -4.99 7.65
N GLY A 320 -31.94 -5.79 8.52
CA GLY A 320 -30.48 -5.93 8.66
C GLY A 320 -29.85 -6.68 7.50
N GLY A 321 -28.52 -6.62 7.43
CA GLY A 321 -27.73 -7.19 6.35
C GLY A 321 -26.35 -6.56 6.27
N LEU A 322 -25.58 -6.98 5.28
CA LEU A 322 -24.28 -6.40 4.99
C LEU A 322 -24.49 -5.02 4.33
N VAL A 323 -24.09 -3.95 5.00
CA VAL A 323 -24.24 -2.57 4.55
C VAL A 323 -22.91 -2.07 3.99
N VAL A 324 -22.92 -1.54 2.77
CA VAL A 324 -21.73 -0.98 2.13
C VAL A 324 -21.27 0.28 2.86
N THR A 325 -19.98 0.37 3.18
CA THR A 325 -19.38 1.56 3.81
C THR A 325 -18.49 2.30 2.82
N GLN A 326 -18.03 3.49 3.22
CA GLN A 326 -17.01 4.23 2.49
C GLN A 326 -15.63 3.63 2.82
N PRO A 327 -14.92 3.01 1.85
CA PRO A 327 -13.59 2.46 2.07
C PRO A 327 -12.59 3.50 2.56
N HIS A 328 -11.76 3.11 3.53
CA HIS A 328 -10.66 3.92 4.03
C HIS A 328 -9.37 3.10 4.06
N ALA A 329 -8.28 3.67 3.53
CA ALA A 329 -6.99 3.01 3.49
C ALA A 329 -6.31 2.74 4.84
N GLN A 330 -6.72 3.34 5.96
CA GLN A 330 -5.91 3.36 7.19
C GLN A 330 -5.62 1.95 7.73
N ALA A 331 -6.65 1.11 7.82
CA ALA A 331 -6.49 -0.28 8.25
C ALA A 331 -5.55 -1.06 7.32
N SER A 332 -5.69 -0.88 6.00
CA SER A 332 -4.84 -1.53 5.02
C SER A 332 -3.38 -1.03 5.08
N ILE A 333 -3.17 0.27 5.31
CA ILE A 333 -1.85 0.87 5.53
C ILE A 333 -1.18 0.24 6.76
N GLU A 334 -1.91 0.10 7.86
CA GLU A 334 -1.39 -0.49 9.10
C GLU A 334 -1.01 -1.97 8.91
N THR A 335 -1.86 -2.76 8.25
CA THR A 335 -1.56 -4.17 7.94
C THR A 335 -0.36 -4.31 7.00
N ILE A 336 -0.28 -3.48 5.95
CA ILE A 336 0.87 -3.51 5.02
C ILE A 336 2.16 -3.09 5.74
N ALA A 337 2.11 -2.06 6.59
CA ALA A 337 3.26 -1.64 7.37
C ALA A 337 3.74 -2.77 8.30
N LEU A 338 2.83 -3.50 8.95
CA LEU A 338 3.19 -4.67 9.76
C LEU A 338 3.79 -5.80 8.93
N TYR A 339 3.22 -6.09 7.76
CA TYR A 339 3.80 -7.07 6.84
C TYR A 339 5.22 -6.68 6.42
N LEU A 340 5.43 -5.42 6.04
CA LEU A 340 6.74 -4.95 5.64
C LEU A 340 7.72 -4.98 6.81
N GLN A 341 7.31 -4.67 8.04
CA GLN A 341 8.17 -4.88 9.22
C GLN A 341 8.62 -6.33 9.41
N TYR A 342 7.72 -7.29 9.18
CA TYR A 342 8.09 -8.70 9.19
C TYR A 342 9.13 -9.03 8.11
N ARG A 343 9.03 -8.39 6.94
CA ARG A 343 10.03 -8.51 5.85
C ARG A 343 11.34 -7.76 6.12
N ARG A 344 11.41 -6.94 7.19
CA ARG A 344 12.60 -6.22 7.67
C ARG A 344 13.33 -5.40 6.57
N PRO A 345 12.67 -4.44 5.90
CA PRO A 345 13.35 -3.50 5.02
C PRO A 345 14.44 -2.77 5.80
N SER A 346 15.58 -2.56 5.15
CA SER A 346 16.61 -1.66 5.66
C SER A 346 16.13 -0.20 5.58
N ARG A 347 16.85 0.70 6.28
CA ARG A 347 16.59 2.14 6.13
C ARG A 347 16.82 2.63 4.71
N GLU A 348 17.82 2.08 4.03
CA GLU A 348 18.12 2.46 2.66
C GLU A 348 17.02 1.97 1.70
N ASP A 349 16.43 0.79 1.95
CA ASP A 349 15.28 0.30 1.18
C ASP A 349 14.08 1.25 1.25
N LEU A 350 13.79 1.78 2.44
CA LEU A 350 12.71 2.76 2.62
C LEU A 350 13.06 4.10 1.97
N ARG A 351 14.31 4.54 2.11
CA ARG A 351 14.77 5.83 1.60
C ARG A 351 14.74 5.88 0.07
N CYS A 352 15.31 4.88 -0.62
CA CYS A 352 15.39 4.92 -2.08
C CYS A 352 13.99 4.97 -2.74
N VAL A 353 13.03 4.22 -2.20
CA VAL A 353 11.63 4.25 -2.67
C VAL A 353 10.95 5.57 -2.30
N ARG A 354 11.18 6.09 -1.08
CA ARG A 354 10.64 7.39 -0.67
C ARG A 354 11.13 8.51 -1.58
N ASP A 355 12.41 8.53 -1.89
CA ASP A 355 13.02 9.59 -2.68
C ASP A 355 12.41 9.68 -4.07
N VAL A 356 12.28 8.55 -4.80
CA VAL A 356 11.69 8.58 -6.15
C VAL A 356 10.23 9.03 -6.14
N ILE A 357 9.45 8.60 -5.12
CA ILE A 357 8.04 8.99 -4.97
C ILE A 357 7.93 10.50 -4.65
N GLU A 358 8.68 10.99 -3.69
CA GLU A 358 8.60 12.39 -3.25
C GLU A 358 9.14 13.36 -4.30
N ILE A 359 10.20 13.00 -5.01
CA ILE A 359 10.72 13.80 -6.14
C ILE A 359 9.67 13.86 -7.26
N ALA A 360 9.06 12.73 -7.62
CA ALA A 360 8.00 12.70 -8.63
C ALA A 360 6.80 13.57 -8.24
N ASN A 361 6.39 13.52 -6.97
CA ASN A 361 5.33 14.38 -6.45
C ASN A 361 5.70 15.86 -6.53
N VAL A 362 6.92 16.25 -6.09
CA VAL A 362 7.37 17.64 -6.15
C VAL A 362 7.40 18.16 -7.58
N ASN A 363 7.95 17.40 -8.53
CA ASN A 363 7.90 17.75 -9.96
C ASN A 363 6.47 18.02 -10.41
N LYS A 364 5.55 17.12 -10.07
CA LYS A 364 4.15 17.28 -10.46
C LYS A 364 3.49 18.50 -9.82
N VAL A 365 3.80 18.78 -8.56
CA VAL A 365 3.28 19.97 -7.86
C VAL A 365 3.80 21.26 -8.50
N VAL A 366 5.06 21.30 -8.95
CA VAL A 366 5.62 22.44 -9.68
C VAL A 366 4.86 22.70 -10.98
N GLU A 367 4.54 21.66 -11.74
CA GLU A 367 3.71 21.78 -12.96
C GLU A 367 2.32 22.34 -12.64
N LEU A 368 1.70 21.85 -11.56
CA LEU A 368 0.32 22.17 -11.19
C LEU A 368 0.18 23.45 -10.36
N ARG A 369 1.28 24.09 -9.93
CA ARG A 369 1.33 25.18 -8.94
C ARG A 369 0.38 26.36 -9.22
N ARG A 370 0.08 26.63 -10.49
CA ARG A 370 -0.79 27.75 -10.91
C ARG A 370 -2.28 27.41 -10.84
N ARG A 371 -2.65 26.14 -10.66
CA ARG A 371 -4.05 25.76 -10.47
C ARG A 371 -4.56 26.35 -9.16
N PRO A 372 -5.72 27.04 -9.11
CA PRO A 372 -6.19 27.75 -7.92
C PRO A 372 -6.24 26.87 -6.66
N GLN A 373 -6.72 25.63 -6.79
CA GLN A 373 -6.79 24.67 -5.68
C GLN A 373 -5.40 24.30 -5.14
N VAL A 374 -4.42 24.14 -6.04
CA VAL A 374 -3.05 23.79 -5.66
C VAL A 374 -2.36 24.98 -5.01
N ALA A 375 -2.47 26.17 -5.59
CA ALA A 375 -1.94 27.40 -5.02
C ALA A 375 -2.49 27.67 -3.62
N ALA A 376 -3.80 27.52 -3.42
CA ALA A 376 -4.43 27.70 -2.11
C ALA A 376 -3.91 26.69 -1.08
N MET A 377 -3.80 25.41 -1.45
CA MET A 377 -3.29 24.37 -0.55
C MET A 377 -1.79 24.55 -0.23
N LEU A 378 -0.96 24.95 -1.20
CA LEU A 378 0.46 25.26 -0.95
C LEU A 378 0.64 26.33 0.12
N THR A 379 -0.19 27.38 0.11
CA THR A 379 -0.20 28.41 1.17
C THR A 379 -0.49 27.80 2.54
N THR A 380 -1.38 26.81 2.61
CA THR A 380 -1.67 26.11 3.89
C THR A 380 -0.57 25.14 4.32
N LEU A 381 0.25 24.63 3.39
CA LEU A 381 1.36 23.71 3.68
C LEU A 381 2.59 24.41 4.29
N GLY A 382 2.61 25.74 4.30
CA GLY A 382 3.57 26.52 5.08
C GLY A 382 3.56 26.13 6.58
N PRO A 383 4.63 26.45 7.34
CA PRO A 383 4.71 26.12 8.76
C PRO A 383 3.47 26.62 9.50
N LEU A 384 2.89 25.83 10.42
CA LEU A 384 1.75 26.30 11.23
C LEU A 384 2.15 27.47 12.15
N SER A 385 3.46 27.67 12.31
CA SER A 385 4.11 28.59 13.24
C SER A 385 4.50 29.95 12.63
N ASP A 386 3.97 30.33 11.46
CA ASP A 386 4.16 31.69 10.91
C ASP A 386 3.42 32.78 11.73
N CYS A 387 2.59 32.39 12.69
CA CYS A 387 2.21 33.29 13.78
C CYS A 387 3.47 33.61 14.59
N ALA A 388 3.85 34.89 14.64
CA ALA A 388 4.93 35.46 15.44
C ALA A 388 4.80 35.26 16.97
N VAL A 389 4.02 34.28 17.41
CA VAL A 389 3.80 33.88 18.79
C VAL A 389 4.63 32.62 19.05
N ASP A 390 5.86 32.88 19.48
CA ASP A 390 6.67 32.03 20.34
C ASP A 390 7.40 30.84 19.68
N GLN A 391 8.56 31.13 19.09
CA GLN A 391 9.59 30.12 18.80
C GLN A 391 9.97 29.27 20.03
N ALA A 392 9.54 29.62 21.25
CA ALA A 392 9.88 28.94 22.50
C ALA A 392 9.22 27.56 22.72
N THR A 393 8.20 27.15 21.95
CA THR A 393 7.40 25.94 22.25
C THR A 393 7.19 24.96 21.09
N ILE A 394 8.16 24.77 20.18
CA ILE A 394 8.11 23.64 19.22
C ILE A 394 8.37 22.34 19.98
N ASP A 395 7.30 21.66 20.40
CA ASP A 395 7.37 20.28 20.91
C ASP A 395 7.61 19.29 19.76
N VAL A 396 8.37 18.23 20.04
CA VAL A 396 8.72 17.14 19.11
C VAL A 396 7.47 16.53 18.48
N ARG A 397 6.39 16.43 19.25
CA ARG A 397 5.11 15.89 18.76
C ARG A 397 4.51 16.77 17.66
N THR A 398 4.53 18.08 17.83
CA THR A 398 4.02 19.04 16.83
C THR A 398 4.88 18.98 15.57
N ALA A 399 6.21 18.96 15.71
CA ALA A 399 7.12 18.85 14.58
C ALA A 399 6.92 17.56 13.76
N ALA A 400 6.67 16.42 14.42
CA ALA A 400 6.38 15.16 13.74
C ALA A 400 5.06 15.21 12.95
N VAL A 401 4.04 15.90 13.48
CA VAL A 401 2.77 16.11 12.77
C VAL A 401 2.96 17.04 11.57
N GLU A 402 3.76 18.10 11.71
CA GLU A 402 4.09 19.01 10.61
C GLU A 402 4.87 18.29 9.49
N GLU A 403 5.90 17.51 9.83
CA GLU A 403 6.66 16.70 8.87
C GLU A 403 5.73 15.75 8.10
N TYR A 404 4.85 15.02 8.80
CA TYR A 404 3.86 14.16 8.16
C TYR A 404 2.95 14.95 7.21
N ARG A 405 2.41 16.07 7.69
CA ARG A 405 1.47 16.92 6.94
C ARG A 405 2.11 17.50 5.68
N PHE A 406 3.37 17.90 5.75
CA PHE A 406 4.12 18.46 4.62
C PHE A 406 4.23 17.44 3.47
N HIS A 407 4.76 16.26 3.77
CA HIS A 407 5.03 15.21 2.77
C HIS A 407 3.74 14.63 2.17
N VAL A 408 2.75 14.30 3.01
CA VAL A 408 1.44 13.83 2.54
C VAL A 408 0.69 14.93 1.79
N GLY A 409 0.86 16.19 2.19
CA GLY A 409 0.31 17.34 1.50
C GLY A 409 0.82 17.50 0.06
N LEU A 410 2.14 17.41 -0.13
CA LEU A 410 2.75 17.44 -1.46
C LEU A 410 2.32 16.25 -2.32
N ALA A 411 2.26 15.04 -1.75
CA ALA A 411 1.77 13.86 -2.48
C ALA A 411 0.31 14.00 -2.91
N HIS A 412 -0.55 14.52 -2.03
CA HIS A 412 -1.94 14.80 -2.36
C HIS A 412 -2.06 15.83 -3.50
N LEU A 413 -1.24 16.88 -3.46
CA LEU A 413 -1.21 17.90 -4.52
C LEU A 413 -0.66 17.37 -5.86
N GLY A 414 0.24 16.38 -5.83
CA GLY A 414 0.72 15.69 -7.02
C GLY A 414 -0.39 14.95 -7.78
N GLY A 415 -1.50 14.62 -7.10
CA GLY A 415 -2.72 14.12 -7.73
C GLY A 415 -2.71 12.63 -8.06
N ASN A 416 -1.59 11.93 -7.85
CA ASN A 416 -1.50 10.49 -8.08
C ASN A 416 -1.91 9.70 -6.82
N ARG A 417 -3.10 9.10 -6.87
CA ARG A 417 -3.72 8.39 -5.72
C ARG A 417 -2.91 7.18 -5.25
N LEU A 418 -2.25 6.50 -6.18
CA LEU A 418 -1.45 5.32 -5.87
C LEU A 418 -0.15 5.71 -5.17
N LEU A 419 0.56 6.72 -5.70
CA LEU A 419 1.78 7.25 -5.08
C LEU A 419 1.52 7.91 -3.72
N ASP A 420 0.38 8.61 -3.55
CA ASP A 420 -0.06 9.13 -2.24
C ASP A 420 -0.21 7.99 -1.22
N LEU A 421 -0.91 6.91 -1.60
CA LEU A 421 -1.08 5.75 -0.73
C LEU A 421 0.26 5.09 -0.37
N PHE A 422 1.13 4.89 -1.37
CA PHE A 422 2.46 4.31 -1.17
C PHE A 422 3.33 5.16 -0.25
N LEU A 423 3.30 6.49 -0.38
CA LEU A 423 4.00 7.37 0.53
C LEU A 423 3.47 7.26 1.96
N ARG A 424 2.14 7.20 2.15
CA ARG A 424 1.54 7.01 3.48
C ARG A 424 1.95 5.69 4.14
N ILE A 425 2.08 4.62 3.36
CA ILE A 425 2.61 3.32 3.84
C ILE A 425 4.06 3.45 4.31
N ILE A 426 4.92 4.11 3.51
CA ILE A 426 6.31 4.36 3.86
C ILE A 426 6.42 5.21 5.14
N ILE A 427 5.64 6.29 5.23
CA ILE A 427 5.65 7.16 6.41
C ILE A 427 5.16 6.41 7.66
N GLU A 428 4.13 5.57 7.54
CA GLU A 428 3.67 4.73 8.64
C GLU A 428 4.76 3.74 9.08
N LEU A 429 5.50 3.15 8.14
CA LEU A 429 6.67 2.32 8.45
C LEU A 429 7.73 3.08 9.23
N PHE A 430 8.09 4.27 8.77
CA PHE A 430 9.07 5.12 9.46
C PHE A 430 8.61 5.45 10.89
N ARG A 431 7.34 5.82 11.07
CA ARG A 431 6.76 6.11 12.38
C ARG A 431 6.90 4.93 13.34
N ARG A 432 6.68 3.71 12.84
CA ARG A 432 6.79 2.49 13.65
C ARG A 432 8.25 2.06 13.90
N HIS A 433 9.16 2.25 12.94
CA HIS A 433 10.60 2.00 13.13
C HIS A 433 11.20 2.98 14.15
N GLY A 434 10.90 4.28 14.03
CA GLY A 434 11.34 5.31 14.97
C GLY A 434 10.85 5.04 16.40
N SER A 435 9.63 4.53 16.56
CA SER A 435 9.09 4.14 17.89
C SER A 435 9.80 2.93 18.51
N SER A 436 10.47 2.11 17.70
CA SER A 436 11.17 0.88 18.12
C SER A 436 12.67 1.11 18.31
N SER A 437 13.22 2.14 17.66
CA SER A 437 14.62 2.55 17.72
C SER A 437 14.91 3.33 19.01
N ARG A 438 16.00 3.01 19.72
CA ARG A 438 16.50 3.80 20.87
C ARG A 438 17.16 5.12 20.43
N GLN A 439 16.72 5.72 19.33
CA GLN A 439 17.29 6.98 18.85
C GLN A 439 17.02 8.09 19.87
N LYS A 440 18.04 8.92 20.08
CA LYS A 440 17.90 10.13 20.90
C LYS A 440 16.85 11.03 20.22
N PRO A 441 15.92 11.62 20.96
CA PRO A 441 14.96 12.55 20.38
C PRO A 441 15.70 13.69 19.66
N PRO A 442 15.14 14.18 18.53
CA PRO A 442 15.77 15.22 17.73
C PRO A 442 16.00 16.48 18.57
N ALA A 443 17.13 17.16 18.36
CA ALA A 443 17.41 18.42 19.05
C ALA A 443 16.53 19.52 18.47
N ARG A 444 16.27 20.59 19.24
CA ARG A 444 15.51 21.75 18.75
C ARG A 444 16.09 22.35 17.47
N SER A 445 17.42 22.37 17.33
CA SER A 445 18.11 22.80 16.12
C SER A 445 17.75 21.96 14.89
N ASP A 446 17.49 20.67 15.07
CA ASP A 446 17.05 19.78 13.98
C ASP A 446 15.63 20.11 13.55
N LEU A 447 14.72 20.36 14.50
CA LEU A 447 13.34 20.78 14.22
C LEU A 447 13.31 22.06 13.36
N VAL A 448 14.11 23.07 13.77
CA VAL A 448 14.22 24.34 13.04
C VAL A 448 14.86 24.15 11.66
N SER A 449 15.82 23.24 11.53
CA SER A 449 16.45 22.92 10.24
C SER A 449 15.44 22.30 9.27
N VAL A 450 14.56 21.42 9.74
CA VAL A 450 13.50 20.79 8.94
C VAL A 450 12.49 21.83 8.45
N GLN A 451 11.96 22.67 9.35
CA GLN A 451 11.02 23.74 8.97
C GLN A 451 11.64 24.69 7.93
N ARG A 452 12.93 25.04 8.09
CA ARG A 452 13.65 25.87 7.11
C ARG A 452 13.79 25.17 5.76
N ALA A 453 14.01 23.86 5.75
CA ALA A 453 14.08 23.08 4.52
C ALA A 453 12.73 23.04 3.80
N HIS A 454 11.63 22.75 4.52
CA HIS A 454 10.26 22.80 3.97
C HIS A 454 9.93 24.14 3.33
N ARG A 455 10.22 25.25 4.03
CA ARG A 455 10.00 26.61 3.50
C ARG A 455 10.77 26.84 2.19
N ARG A 456 12.04 26.44 2.13
CA ARG A 456 12.84 26.56 0.90
C ARG A 456 12.29 25.68 -0.22
N ILE A 457 11.75 24.51 0.07
CA ILE A 457 11.10 23.67 -0.94
C ILE A 457 9.88 24.39 -1.50
N LEU A 458 8.99 24.93 -0.64
CA LEU A 458 7.82 25.69 -1.06
C LEU A 458 8.18 26.94 -1.88
N GLU A 459 9.22 27.68 -1.49
CA GLU A 459 9.72 28.83 -2.26
C GLU A 459 10.11 28.44 -3.70
N ALA A 460 10.82 27.32 -3.87
CA ALA A 460 11.21 26.83 -5.20
C ALA A 460 9.98 26.37 -6.00
N ILE A 461 9.02 25.70 -5.34
CA ILE A 461 7.75 25.31 -5.95
C ILE A 461 6.98 26.55 -6.43
N HIS A 462 6.84 27.58 -5.61
CA HIS A 462 6.14 28.82 -5.99
C HIS A 462 6.83 29.54 -7.15
N ALA A 463 8.17 29.58 -7.15
CA ALA A 463 8.95 30.14 -8.26
C ALA A 463 8.77 29.34 -9.56
N GLY A 464 8.43 28.05 -9.47
CA GLY A 464 8.33 27.15 -10.61
C GLY A 464 9.66 26.57 -11.05
N ASP A 465 10.64 26.55 -10.16
CA ASP A 465 11.97 26.00 -10.40
C ASP A 465 11.97 24.52 -9.98
N ASP A 466 11.68 23.65 -10.94
CA ASP A 466 11.57 22.20 -10.77
C ASP A 466 12.90 21.59 -10.30
N SER A 467 14.00 21.95 -10.97
CA SER A 467 15.35 21.48 -10.67
C SER A 467 15.76 21.82 -9.24
N LEU A 468 15.53 23.07 -8.81
CA LEU A 468 15.84 23.50 -7.45
C LEU A 468 14.91 22.87 -6.41
N ALA A 469 13.62 22.72 -6.72
CA ALA A 469 12.67 22.06 -5.82
C ALA A 469 13.05 20.59 -5.59
N CYS A 470 13.38 19.85 -6.66
CA CYS A 470 13.85 18.47 -6.61
C CYS A 470 15.17 18.32 -5.84
N TYR A 471 16.13 19.21 -6.09
CA TYR A 471 17.37 19.23 -5.32
C TYR A 471 17.11 19.45 -3.83
N ARG A 472 16.24 20.41 -3.48
CA ARG A 472 15.93 20.76 -2.09
C ARG A 472 15.18 19.63 -1.36
N ILE A 473 14.20 18.98 -1.99
CA ILE A 473 13.50 17.84 -1.37
C ILE A 473 14.45 16.66 -1.19
N ARG A 474 15.31 16.33 -2.18
CA ARG A 474 16.30 15.26 -2.03
C ARG A 474 17.24 15.51 -0.86
N ARG A 475 17.79 16.73 -0.77
CA ARG A 475 18.66 17.12 0.35
C ARG A 475 17.96 17.10 1.70
N HIS A 476 16.68 17.46 1.75
CA HIS A 476 15.86 17.35 2.95
C HIS A 476 15.70 15.88 3.38
N LEU A 477 15.36 14.99 2.46
CA LEU A 477 15.20 13.56 2.74
C LEU A 477 16.50 12.91 3.20
N ASP A 478 17.64 13.25 2.59
CA ASP A 478 18.97 12.80 3.01
C ASP A 478 19.30 13.24 4.45
N ALA A 479 18.99 14.50 4.79
CA ALA A 479 19.22 15.05 6.12
C ALA A 479 18.25 14.46 7.16
N ALA A 480 17.01 14.21 6.79
CA ALA A 480 16.02 13.61 7.65
C ALA A 480 16.37 12.15 7.97
N ALA A 481 16.80 11.37 6.96
CA ALA A 481 17.21 9.97 7.10
C ALA A 481 18.37 9.77 8.08
N SER A 482 19.25 10.77 8.23
CA SER A 482 20.38 10.71 9.16
C SER A 482 20.06 11.18 10.59
N ARG A 483 18.97 11.95 10.79
CA ARG A 483 18.70 12.65 12.07
C ARG A 483 17.38 12.27 12.75
N TRP A 484 16.39 11.78 12.00
CA TRP A 484 15.01 11.60 12.48
C TRP A 484 14.49 10.16 12.36
N TRP A 485 15.07 9.35 11.48
CA TRP A 485 14.50 8.07 11.04
C TRP A 485 15.42 6.87 11.32
#